data_AF-A0A821PQ50-F1
#
_entry.id   AF-A0A821PQ50-F1
#
_cell.length_a   1.000
_cell.length_b   1.000
_cell.length_c   1.000
_cell.angle_alpha   90.00
_cell.angle_beta   90.00
_cell.angle_gamma   90.00
#
_symmetry.space_group_name_H-M   'P 1'
#
loop_
_entity.id
_entity.type
_entity.pdbx_description
1 polymer ?
#
loop_
_entity_poly.entity_id
_entity_poly.type
_entity_poly.pdbx_seq_one_letter_code
_entity_poly.pdbx_strand_id
1 'polypeptide(L)'
;MIDIDVVKENIKETLKRYMFPVALIMFQCIFIVLYGVHADYGLRTNENRNLTEEESHNSPPAVGDVEFYYSFFQDVHVMMFIGFGFLMTFLRRYSFSSVSFNFLIAAFVVEWAILVHGYIFEWNTLTKT
;
A
#
# COMPACT_ATOMS: atom_id res chain seq x y z
N MET A 1 -2.77 -19.83 -47.77
CA MET A 1 -1.59 -19.98 -46.89
C MET A 1 -1.62 -18.80 -45.95
N ILE A 2 -2.08 -19.00 -44.71
CA ILE A 2 -2.07 -17.92 -43.71
C ILE A 2 -0.63 -17.79 -43.25
N ASP A 3 -0.08 -16.60 -43.43
CA ASP A 3 1.33 -16.34 -43.17
C ASP A 3 1.58 -16.33 -41.65
N ILE A 4 2.29 -17.35 -41.17
CA ILE A 4 2.60 -17.55 -39.74
C ILE A 4 3.41 -16.36 -39.19
N ASP A 5 4.19 -15.71 -40.04
CA ASP A 5 5.00 -14.54 -39.66
C ASP A 5 4.12 -13.31 -39.38
N VAL A 6 3.06 -13.09 -40.16
CA VAL A 6 2.08 -12.00 -39.92
C VAL A 6 1.30 -12.24 -38.62
N VAL A 7 1.00 -13.50 -38.29
CA VAL A 7 0.35 -13.86 -37.02
C VAL A 7 1.30 -13.63 -35.84
N LYS A 8 2.57 -14.05 -35.95
CA LYS A 8 3.57 -13.79 -34.90
C LYS A 8 3.82 -12.31 -34.66
N GLU A 9 3.88 -11.51 -35.72
CA GLU A 9 4.10 -10.06 -35.62
C GLU A 9 2.91 -9.35 -34.96
N ASN A 10 1.68 -9.71 -35.34
CA ASN A 10 0.47 -9.22 -34.66
C ASN A 10 0.41 -9.61 -33.18
N ILE A 11 0.80 -10.83 -32.84
CA ILE A 11 0.87 -11.29 -31.45
C ILE A 11 1.93 -10.51 -30.67
N LYS A 12 3.10 -10.24 -31.27
CA LYS A 12 4.18 -9.49 -30.62
C LYS A 12 3.81 -8.02 -30.37
N GLU A 13 3.15 -7.39 -31.32
CA GLU A 13 2.65 -6.01 -31.18
C GLU A 13 1.50 -5.92 -30.17
N THR A 14 0.62 -6.93 -30.14
CA THR A 14 -0.41 -7.05 -29.11
C THR A 14 0.22 -7.26 -27.72
N LEU A 15 1.22 -8.15 -27.61
CA LEU A 15 1.96 -8.41 -26.37
C LEU A 15 2.66 -7.16 -25.84
N LYS A 16 3.33 -6.36 -26.68
CA LYS A 16 3.95 -5.10 -26.24
C LYS A 16 2.95 -4.13 -25.62
N ARG A 17 1.74 -4.06 -26.16
CA ARG A 17 0.67 -3.18 -25.65
C ARG A 17 0.11 -3.63 -24.30
N TYR A 18 0.09 -4.94 -24.04
CA TYR A 18 -0.34 -5.50 -22.76
C TYR A 18 0.82 -5.78 -21.79
N MET A 19 2.07 -5.56 -22.18
CA MET A 19 3.24 -5.87 -21.36
C MET A 19 3.26 -5.06 -20.06
N PHE A 20 2.97 -3.75 -20.13
CA PHE A 20 2.91 -2.88 -18.96
C PHE A 20 1.83 -3.32 -17.94
N PRO A 21 0.54 -3.48 -18.33
CA PRO A 21 -0.47 -3.92 -17.37
C PRO A 21 -0.25 -5.36 -16.87
N VAL A 22 0.24 -6.28 -17.71
CA VAL A 22 0.53 -7.66 -17.28
C VAL A 22 1.68 -7.69 -16.26
N ALA A 23 2.72 -6.87 -16.46
CA ALA A 23 3.80 -6.74 -15.49
C ALA A 23 3.30 -6.22 -14.12
N LEU A 24 2.40 -5.23 -14.12
CA LEU A 24 1.79 -4.71 -12.89
C LEU A 24 0.94 -5.75 -12.17
N ILE A 25 0.14 -6.54 -12.90
CA ILE A 25 -0.68 -7.61 -12.30
C ILE A 25 0.19 -8.70 -11.72
N MET A 26 1.22 -9.14 -12.45
CA MET A 26 2.17 -10.14 -11.97
C MET A 26 2.87 -9.66 -10.69
N PHE A 27 3.30 -8.40 -10.67
CA PHE A 27 3.90 -7.77 -9.49
C PHE A 27 2.91 -7.69 -8.31
N GLN A 28 1.66 -7.29 -8.55
CA GLN A 28 0.63 -7.25 -7.51
C GLN A 28 0.39 -8.62 -6.89
N CYS A 29 0.34 -9.68 -7.71
CA CYS A 29 0.21 -11.05 -7.22
C CYS A 29 1.38 -11.44 -6.30
N ILE A 30 2.60 -11.02 -6.63
CA ILE A 30 3.78 -11.26 -5.78
C ILE A 30 3.61 -10.57 -4.41
N PHE A 31 3.18 -9.30 -4.38
CA PHE A 31 2.95 -8.58 -3.12
C PHE A 31 1.85 -9.22 -2.29
N ILE A 32 0.75 -9.66 -2.90
CA ILE A 32 -0.34 -10.34 -2.19
C ILE A 32 0.18 -11.61 -1.50
N VAL A 33 0.99 -12.41 -2.19
CA VAL A 33 1.58 -13.63 -1.59
C VAL A 33 2.55 -13.27 -0.46
N LEU A 34 3.41 -12.26 -0.66
CA LEU A 34 4.33 -11.78 0.38
C LEU A 34 3.59 -11.31 1.64
N TYR A 35 2.53 -10.52 1.47
CA TYR A 35 1.68 -10.07 2.57
C TYR A 35 0.95 -11.24 3.23
N GLY A 36 0.39 -12.18 2.45
CA GLY A 36 -0.29 -13.34 3.03
C GLY A 36 0.62 -14.18 3.94
N VAL A 37 1.92 -14.19 3.70
CA VAL A 37 2.91 -14.91 4.53
C VAL A 37 3.41 -14.08 5.72
N HIS A 38 3.52 -12.76 5.60
CA HIS A 38 4.18 -11.89 6.60
C HIS A 38 3.23 -10.97 7.38
N ALA A 39 1.96 -10.87 6.99
CA ALA A 39 1.00 -10.01 7.63
C ALA A 39 0.37 -10.71 8.84
N ASP A 40 0.99 -10.55 10.00
CA ASP A 40 0.35 -10.84 11.27
C ASP A 40 -0.45 -9.63 11.74
N TYR A 41 -1.77 -9.78 11.81
CA TYR A 41 -2.63 -8.79 12.42
C TYR A 41 -2.52 -8.95 13.93
N GLY A 42 -1.88 -7.99 14.59
CA GLY A 42 -1.87 -7.93 16.05
C GLY A 42 -3.31 -7.90 16.56
N LEU A 43 -3.74 -8.98 17.24
CA LEU A 43 -4.99 -9.09 17.99
C LEU A 43 -4.95 -8.16 19.21
N ARG A 44 -4.74 -6.86 19.01
CA ARG A 44 -4.99 -5.82 20.00
C ARG A 44 -6.37 -5.24 19.76
N THR A 45 -7.37 -6.11 19.82
CA THR A 45 -8.77 -5.72 19.81
C THR A 45 -9.47 -6.56 20.87
N ASN A 46 -9.50 -6.04 22.10
CA ASN A 46 -10.45 -6.42 23.15
C ASN A 46 -10.34 -7.84 23.77
N GLU A 47 -9.19 -8.22 24.32
CA GLU A 47 -9.15 -9.29 25.34
C GLU A 47 -8.60 -8.76 26.67
N ASN A 48 -9.39 -7.89 27.32
CA ASN A 48 -9.63 -7.89 28.78
C ASN A 48 -10.57 -6.73 29.13
N ARG A 49 -11.84 -6.79 28.71
CA ARG A 49 -12.89 -5.88 29.23
C ARG A 49 -13.56 -6.43 30.51
N ASN A 50 -13.03 -7.51 31.10
CA ASN A 50 -13.70 -8.23 32.19
C ASN A 50 -12.87 -8.38 33.48
N LEU A 51 -11.74 -7.69 33.64
CA LEU A 51 -11.11 -7.59 34.97
C LEU A 51 -10.93 -6.14 35.36
N THR A 52 -11.69 -5.76 36.38
CA THR A 52 -11.70 -4.48 37.10
C THR A 52 -12.58 -3.40 36.46
N GLU A 53 -13.89 -3.68 36.42
CA GLU A 53 -14.83 -2.70 36.97
C GLU A 53 -14.39 -2.48 38.42
N GLU A 54 -13.59 -1.45 38.70
CA GLU A 54 -13.58 -0.62 39.92
C GLU A 54 -12.39 0.37 39.74
N GLU A 55 -12.68 1.66 39.95
CA GLU A 55 -11.76 2.80 39.90
C GLU A 55 -11.33 3.35 38.52
N SER A 56 -12.14 4.27 37.98
CA SER A 56 -11.80 5.71 38.04
C SER A 56 -12.64 6.50 37.05
N HIS A 57 -13.68 7.13 37.58
CA HIS A 57 -14.65 7.98 36.87
C HIS A 57 -14.06 9.34 36.42
N ASN A 58 -12.75 9.44 36.15
CA ASN A 58 -12.05 10.69 35.84
C ASN A 58 -10.92 10.58 34.80
N SER A 59 -10.83 9.47 34.05
CA SER A 59 -9.89 9.40 32.92
C SER A 59 -10.65 9.71 31.62
N PRO A 60 -10.16 10.63 30.76
CA PRO A 60 -10.71 10.76 29.42
C PRO A 60 -10.67 9.38 28.76
N PRO A 61 -11.65 9.04 27.89
CA PRO A 61 -11.66 7.75 27.21
C PRO A 61 -10.26 7.51 26.65
N ALA A 62 -9.67 6.36 26.94
CA ALA A 62 -8.41 5.97 26.34
C ALA A 62 -8.65 5.91 24.83
N VAL A 63 -8.43 7.04 24.16
CA VAL A 63 -8.37 7.18 22.71
C VAL A 63 -7.34 6.15 22.33
N GLY A 64 -7.79 5.01 21.78
CA GLY A 64 -6.90 3.90 21.50
C GLY A 64 -5.73 4.43 20.68
N ASP A 65 -4.50 3.99 20.95
CA ASP A 65 -3.30 4.49 20.26
C ASP A 65 -3.49 4.54 18.74
N VAL A 66 -4.22 3.55 18.21
CA VAL A 66 -4.67 3.48 16.81
C VAL A 66 -5.42 4.73 16.34
N GLU A 67 -6.38 5.27 17.09
CA GLU A 67 -7.17 6.43 16.70
C GLU A 67 -6.33 7.72 16.70
N PHE A 68 -5.41 7.86 17.66
CA PHE A 68 -4.48 8.98 17.69
C PHE A 68 -3.53 8.95 16.47
N TYR A 69 -2.89 7.81 16.19
CA TYR A 69 -1.97 7.68 15.05
C TYR A 69 -2.69 7.67 13.69
N TYR A 70 -3.91 7.16 13.63
CA TYR A 70 -4.70 7.10 12.40
C TYR A 70 -5.01 8.51 11.86
N SER A 71 -5.32 9.47 12.74
CA SER A 71 -5.54 10.87 12.32
C SER A 71 -4.31 11.46 11.63
N PHE A 72 -3.12 11.29 12.19
CA PHE A 72 -1.88 11.77 11.56
C PHE A 72 -1.53 11.01 10.29
N PHE A 73 -1.77 9.71 10.25
CA PHE A 73 -1.57 8.90 9.05
C PHE A 73 -2.44 9.39 7.91
N GLN A 74 -3.71 9.69 8.19
CA GLN A 74 -4.65 10.19 7.20
C GLN A 74 -4.20 11.53 6.61
N ASP A 75 -3.73 12.46 7.44
CA ASP A 75 -3.24 13.76 6.98
C ASP A 75 -2.07 13.61 5.99
N VAL A 76 -1.07 12.78 6.32
CA VAL A 76 0.08 12.53 5.44
C VAL A 76 -0.34 11.76 4.18
N HIS A 77 -1.25 10.81 4.30
CA HIS A 77 -1.78 10.05 3.16
C HIS A 77 -2.47 11.00 2.16
N VAL A 78 -3.33 11.91 2.63
CA VAL A 78 -3.98 12.91 1.79
C VAL A 78 -2.95 13.84 1.12
N MET A 79 -1.88 14.22 1.80
CA MET A 79 -0.79 15.02 1.19
C MET A 79 -0.06 14.26 0.08
N MET A 80 0.21 12.96 0.25
CA MET A 80 0.89 12.14 -0.76
C MET A 80 0.05 11.96 -2.03
N PHE A 81 -1.24 11.66 -1.89
CA PHE A 81 -2.11 11.36 -3.03
C PHE A 81 -2.72 12.62 -3.66
N ILE A 82 -3.29 13.52 -2.85
CA ILE A 82 -3.98 14.72 -3.33
C ILE A 82 -3.04 15.92 -3.38
N GLY A 83 -2.22 16.13 -2.35
CA GLY A 83 -1.29 17.27 -2.28
C GLY A 83 -0.33 17.31 -3.47
N PHE A 84 0.56 16.32 -3.60
CA PHE A 84 1.50 16.26 -4.71
C PHE A 84 0.82 15.93 -6.05
N GLY A 85 -0.24 15.13 -6.03
CA GLY A 85 -1.01 14.75 -7.22
C GLY A 85 -1.60 15.97 -7.93
N PHE A 86 -2.38 16.80 -7.23
CA PHE A 86 -2.97 18.01 -7.80
C PHE A 86 -1.96 19.14 -8.01
N LEU A 87 -0.85 19.22 -7.27
CA LEU A 87 0.20 20.19 -7.57
C LEU A 87 0.78 19.99 -8.98
N MET A 88 1.02 18.73 -9.37
CA MET A 88 1.53 18.39 -10.72
C MET A 88 0.49 18.63 -11.83
N THR A 89 -0.79 18.77 -11.50
CA THR A 89 -1.87 19.01 -12.48
C THR A 89 -1.87 20.41 -13.08
N PHE A 90 -1.19 21.38 -12.45
CA PHE A 90 -1.10 22.75 -12.98
C PHE A 90 -0.33 22.86 -14.31
N LEU A 91 0.36 21.80 -14.77
CA LEU A 91 1.00 21.76 -16.09
C LEU A 91 0.00 21.42 -17.21
N ARG A 92 -0.27 22.42 -18.08
CA ARG A 92 -1.31 22.49 -19.14
C ARG A 92 -1.47 21.30 -20.10
N ARG A 93 -0.54 20.35 -20.17
CA ARG A 93 -0.57 19.28 -21.21
C ARG A 93 -0.35 17.84 -20.72
N TYR A 94 -0.03 17.62 -19.44
CA TYR A 94 0.28 16.28 -18.89
C TYR A 94 -0.46 15.94 -17.59
N SER A 95 -1.46 16.74 -17.25
CA SER A 95 -2.20 16.67 -16.00
C SER A 95 -2.77 15.27 -15.68
N PHE A 96 -3.40 14.60 -16.65
CA PHE A 96 -4.02 13.29 -16.44
C PHE A 96 -3.01 12.16 -16.22
N SER A 97 -2.00 12.05 -17.09
CA SER A 97 -0.96 11.03 -16.95
C SER A 97 -0.10 11.24 -15.71
N SER A 98 0.24 12.48 -15.36
CA SER A 98 1.07 12.78 -14.19
C SER A 98 0.42 12.35 -12.88
N VAL A 99 -0.89 12.53 -12.75
CA VAL A 99 -1.63 12.07 -11.57
C VAL A 99 -1.64 10.54 -11.51
N SER A 100 -1.93 9.86 -12.62
CA SER A 100 -1.95 8.39 -12.65
C SER A 100 -0.60 7.77 -12.31
N PHE A 101 0.51 8.34 -12.82
CA PHE A 101 1.85 7.89 -12.45
C PHE A 101 2.17 8.17 -10.97
N ASN A 102 1.73 9.33 -10.43
CA ASN A 102 1.87 9.63 -9.01
C ASN A 102 1.12 8.62 -8.12
N PHE A 103 -0.11 8.27 -8.49
CA PHE A 103 -0.87 7.24 -7.78
C PHE A 103 -0.20 5.86 -7.85
N LEU A 104 0.33 5.49 -9.01
CA LEU A 104 1.00 4.20 -9.20
C LEU A 104 2.27 4.09 -8.35
N ILE A 105 3.13 5.12 -8.35
CA ILE A 105 4.35 5.10 -7.53
C ILE A 105 4.03 5.22 -6.03
N ALA A 106 3.03 6.01 -5.64
CA ALA A 106 2.62 6.13 -4.25
C ALA A 106 2.10 4.80 -3.69
N ALA A 107 1.25 4.09 -4.45
CA ALA A 107 0.78 2.76 -4.08
C ALA A 107 1.96 1.78 -3.92
N PHE A 108 2.88 1.75 -4.89
CA PHE A 108 4.09 0.92 -4.82
C PHE A 108 4.94 1.21 -3.59
N VAL A 109 5.16 2.49 -3.27
CA VAL A 109 5.98 2.89 -2.12
C VAL A 109 5.30 2.51 -0.81
N VAL A 110 3.99 2.66 -0.68
CA VAL A 110 3.24 2.22 0.52
C VAL A 110 3.33 0.70 0.67
N GLU A 111 3.09 -0.05 -0.40
CA GLU A 111 3.18 -1.51 -0.39
C GLU A 111 4.61 -2.00 -0.08
N TRP A 112 5.63 -1.30 -0.56
CA TRP A 112 7.02 -1.61 -0.23
C TRP A 112 7.36 -1.25 1.22
N ALA A 113 6.91 -0.10 1.71
CA ALA A 113 7.22 0.40 3.04
C ALA A 113 6.69 -0.53 4.14
N ILE A 114 5.48 -1.06 3.99
CA ILE A 114 4.92 -1.98 5.00
C ILE A 114 5.70 -3.31 5.01
N LEU A 115 6.12 -3.83 3.85
CA LEU A 115 6.98 -5.02 3.80
C LEU A 115 8.33 -4.76 4.50
N VAL A 116 9.01 -3.67 4.15
CA VAL A 116 10.29 -3.30 4.78
C VAL A 116 10.13 -3.09 6.29
N HIS A 117 9.05 -2.43 6.71
CA HIS A 117 8.76 -2.23 8.12
C HIS A 117 8.51 -3.56 8.82
N GLY A 118 7.76 -4.48 8.21
CA GLY A 118 7.57 -5.84 8.72
C GLY A 118 8.90 -6.59 8.89
N TYR A 119 9.73 -6.65 7.85
CA TYR A 119 11.02 -7.35 7.91
C TYR A 119 12.00 -6.73 8.91
N ILE A 120 12.17 -5.40 8.92
CA ILE A 120 13.17 -4.71 9.74
C ILE A 120 12.75 -4.67 11.22
N PHE A 121 11.46 -4.53 11.51
CA PHE A 121 10.96 -4.53 12.88
C PHE A 121 11.00 -5.93 13.48
N GLU A 122 10.60 -6.96 12.72
CA GLU A 122 10.67 -8.37 13.15
C GLU A 122 12.12 -8.79 13.41
N TRP A 123 13.03 -8.52 12.46
CA TRP A 123 14.46 -8.85 12.61
C TRP A 123 15.11 -8.19 13.83
N ASN A 124 14.81 -6.92 14.11
CA ASN A 124 15.39 -6.23 15.27
C ASN A 124 14.88 -6.81 16.60
N THR A 125 13.64 -7.29 16.64
CA THR A 125 13.04 -7.87 17.85
C THR A 125 13.66 -9.22 18.20
N LEU A 126 14.00 -10.03 17.19
CA LEU A 126 14.66 -11.33 17.38
C LEU A 126 16.14 -11.22 17.78
N THR A 127 16.85 -10.16 17.38
CA THR A 127 18.28 -9.96 17.74
C THR A 127 18.52 -9.36 19.14
N LYS A 128 17.46 -8.90 19.82
CA LYS A 128 17.57 -8.28 21.17
C LYS A 128 17.27 -9.24 22.34
N THR A 129 17.10 -10.53 22.08
CA THR A 129 17.02 -11.59 23.11
C THR A 129 18.31 -12.41 23.10
#